data_AF-A0AAW9D069-F1
#
_entry.id   AF-A0AAW9D069-F1
#
_cell.length_a   1.000
_cell.length_b   1.000
_cell.length_c   1.000
_cell.angle_alpha   90.00
_cell.angle_beta   90.00
_cell.angle_gamma   90.00
#
_symmetry.space_group_name_H-M   'P 1'
#
loop_
_entity.id
_entity.type
_entity.pdbx_description
1 polymer ?
#
loop_
_entity_poly.entity_id
_entity_poly.type
_entity_poly.pdbx_seq_one_letter_code
_entity_poly.pdbx_strand_id
1 'polypeptide(L)'
;MSKGLFVPLVFGATLAATLVLYPACRSRAFFRSLAIAALVCAPFALIWPTALFLRSESLFLVWFWENNVGRFFGFSVPTLGAENDKPLFIWRALLTLGFPVAPLALVALARGLWRDWRAPHVALPLAFAGVGMVVLHISATSRQLYILPFIAPLALVAAQAIPRLPQRLHTAWDHASRLLFGTAAALVWIVWSLMSDRNGPRVGLQWLGRWLPLDWTMPIEPALVLSALAITIGWVGLMPSLRLAGKWRGALSWAMGALVAWGLVYTLLLPWLDVAKSYRSVFEDLNRRLALEWNDGDCMASVNLGESEAPMLYYFSGVLHQPVVRPNASACTWLIVQGTRANPPALDVEWKPFWAGARPGDDQEMLRVYVRTPAAAAIARP
;
A
#
# COMPACT_ATOMS: atom_id res chain seq x y z
N MET A 1 13.75 7.84 -2.59
CA MET A 1 13.10 8.39 -3.80
C MET A 1 12.42 7.35 -4.69
N SER A 2 12.42 6.04 -4.38
CA SER A 2 11.78 5.03 -5.25
C SER A 2 10.29 5.28 -5.52
N LYS A 3 9.58 5.87 -4.55
CA LYS A 3 8.15 6.27 -4.66
C LYS A 3 7.92 7.67 -5.25
N GLY A 4 8.97 8.37 -5.69
CA GLY A 4 8.83 9.55 -6.53
C GLY A 4 9.08 10.92 -5.90
N LEU A 5 8.71 11.95 -6.67
CA LEU A 5 8.94 13.38 -6.42
C LEU A 5 7.78 14.07 -5.69
N PHE A 6 6.67 13.37 -5.45
CA PHE A 6 5.47 13.94 -4.83
C PHE A 6 5.75 14.65 -3.50
N VAL A 7 6.34 13.94 -2.52
CA VAL A 7 6.63 14.53 -1.20
C VAL A 7 7.66 15.66 -1.29
N PRO A 8 8.77 15.54 -2.05
CA PRO A 8 9.67 16.66 -2.32
C PRO A 8 8.99 17.90 -2.89
N LEU A 9 8.06 17.73 -3.85
CA LEU A 9 7.31 18.85 -4.43
C LEU A 9 6.39 19.50 -3.40
N VAL A 10 5.69 18.71 -2.58
CA VAL A 10 4.88 19.23 -1.47
C VAL A 10 5.76 20.01 -0.48
N PHE A 11 6.96 19.51 -0.16
CA PHE A 11 7.91 20.21 0.70
C PHE A 11 8.37 21.54 0.08
N GLY A 12 8.71 21.54 -1.21
CA GLY A 12 9.09 22.76 -1.94
C GLY A 12 7.98 23.81 -1.99
N ALA A 13 6.74 23.39 -2.27
CA ALA A 13 5.57 24.26 -2.24
C ALA A 13 5.27 24.79 -0.83
N THR A 14 5.44 23.95 0.20
CA THR A 14 5.33 24.38 1.59
C THR A 14 6.39 25.43 1.93
N LEU A 15 7.64 25.22 1.52
CA LEU A 15 8.74 26.18 1.68
C LEU A 15 8.46 27.51 0.98
N ALA A 16 7.90 27.48 -0.24
CA ALA A 16 7.48 28.72 -0.91
C ALA A 16 6.42 29.47 -0.09
N ALA A 17 5.42 28.75 0.46
CA ALA A 17 4.42 29.33 1.34
C ALA A 17 5.05 29.91 2.63
N THR A 18 6.05 29.25 3.23
CA THR A 18 6.72 29.77 4.44
C THR A 18 7.49 31.04 4.17
N LEU A 19 8.19 31.13 3.03
CA LEU A 19 8.92 32.34 2.62
C LEU A 19 7.96 33.53 2.40
N VAL A 20 6.75 33.28 1.91
CA VAL A 20 5.72 34.32 1.76
C VAL A 20 5.16 34.75 3.13
N LEU A 21 4.80 33.79 3.98
CA LEU A 21 4.13 34.04 5.27
C LEU A 21 5.06 34.63 6.34
N TYR A 22 6.35 34.26 6.33
CA TYR A 22 7.28 34.59 7.42
C TYR A 22 8.51 35.35 6.94
N PRO A 23 8.60 36.67 7.22
CA PRO A 23 9.78 37.46 6.90
C PRO A 23 11.08 36.91 7.53
N ALA A 24 11.01 36.29 8.71
CA ALA A 24 12.15 35.66 9.38
C ALA A 24 12.80 34.53 8.56
N CYS A 25 12.02 33.87 7.68
CA CYS A 25 12.50 32.84 6.76
C CYS A 25 13.26 33.43 5.56
N ARG A 26 13.32 34.76 5.39
CA ARG A 26 14.09 35.41 4.31
C ARG A 26 15.51 35.79 4.72
N SER A 27 15.99 35.25 5.84
CA SER A 27 17.31 35.54 6.39
C SER A 27 18.39 34.62 5.82
N ARG A 28 19.65 35.09 5.80
CA ARG A 28 20.81 34.26 5.42
C ARG A 28 20.95 33.02 6.31
N ALA A 29 20.61 33.14 7.59
CA ALA A 29 20.63 32.02 8.53
C ALA A 29 19.65 30.92 8.10
N PHE A 30 18.43 31.28 7.70
CA PHE A 30 17.44 30.32 7.21
C PHE A 30 17.90 29.60 5.94
N PHE A 31 18.45 30.33 4.95
CA PHE A 31 19.00 29.71 3.74
C PHE A 31 20.19 28.79 4.03
N ARG A 32 21.05 29.12 5.02
CA ARG A 32 22.11 28.21 5.47
C ARG A 32 21.54 26.92 6.05
N SER A 33 20.52 27.01 6.90
CA SER A 33 19.84 25.82 7.44
C SER A 33 19.20 24.97 6.34
N LEU A 34 18.57 25.61 5.35
CA LEU A 34 18.00 24.91 4.20
C LEU A 34 19.08 24.22 3.35
N ALA A 35 20.22 24.88 3.12
CA ALA A 35 21.33 24.30 2.39
C ALA A 35 21.93 23.08 3.12
N ILE A 36 22.09 23.16 4.44
CA ILE A 36 22.52 22.03 5.26
C ILE A 36 21.51 20.88 5.17
N ALA A 37 20.21 21.18 5.30
CA ALA A 37 19.17 20.16 5.17
C ALA A 37 19.18 19.50 3.78
N ALA A 38 19.36 20.28 2.71
CA ALA A 38 19.48 19.78 1.35
C ALA A 38 20.72 18.89 1.18
N LEU A 39 21.87 19.28 1.72
CA LEU A 39 23.10 18.48 1.70
C LEU A 39 22.94 17.15 2.45
N VAL A 40 22.31 17.17 3.62
CA VAL A 40 22.02 15.95 4.40
C VAL A 40 21.02 15.04 3.67
N CYS A 41 20.04 15.62 2.99
CA CYS A 41 19.04 14.86 2.22
C CYS A 41 19.58 14.36 0.87
N ALA A 42 20.56 15.04 0.28
CA ALA A 42 21.11 14.76 -1.04
C ALA A 42 21.49 13.29 -1.28
N PRO A 43 22.23 12.58 -0.41
CA PRO A 43 22.55 11.16 -0.66
C PRO A 43 21.29 10.29 -0.76
N PHE A 44 20.30 10.52 0.10
CA PHE A 44 19.03 9.78 0.08
C PHE A 44 18.15 10.13 -1.14
N ALA A 45 18.32 11.35 -1.66
CA ALA A 45 17.60 11.85 -2.82
C ALA A 45 18.24 11.42 -4.15
N LEU A 46 19.57 11.40 -4.23
CA LEU A 46 20.31 11.33 -5.48
C LEU A 46 20.94 9.96 -5.76
N ILE A 47 21.38 9.21 -4.75
CA ILE A 47 22.11 7.95 -4.99
C ILE A 47 21.27 6.96 -5.81
N TRP A 48 20.01 6.74 -5.42
CA TRP A 48 19.14 5.79 -6.11
C TRP A 48 18.78 6.21 -7.56
N PRO A 49 18.27 7.43 -7.84
CA PRO A 49 17.95 7.81 -9.22
C PRO A 49 19.20 7.92 -10.10
N THR A 50 20.34 8.36 -9.56
CA THR A 50 21.61 8.36 -10.31
C THR A 50 22.05 6.93 -10.63
N ALA A 51 21.97 6.01 -9.66
CA ALA A 51 22.29 4.61 -9.92
C ALA A 51 21.33 3.97 -10.95
N LEU A 52 20.06 4.35 -10.95
CA LEU A 52 19.09 3.90 -11.95
C LEU A 52 19.46 4.44 -13.34
N PHE A 53 19.71 5.75 -13.46
CA PHE A 53 20.09 6.39 -14.72
C PHE A 53 21.37 5.78 -15.30
N LEU A 54 22.40 5.57 -14.48
CA LEU A 54 23.66 4.97 -14.92
C LEU A 54 23.53 3.50 -15.34
N ARG A 55 22.50 2.78 -14.86
CA ARG A 55 22.25 1.37 -15.23
C ARG A 55 21.28 1.24 -16.40
N SER A 56 20.32 2.14 -16.52
CA SER A 56 19.32 2.16 -17.59
C SER A 56 18.65 3.52 -17.66
N GLU A 57 19.01 4.27 -18.70
CA GLU A 57 18.37 5.55 -19.02
C GLU A 57 16.88 5.37 -19.31
N SER A 58 16.49 4.32 -20.04
CA SER A 58 15.10 4.05 -20.38
C SER A 58 14.24 3.82 -19.13
N LEU A 59 14.69 3.00 -18.18
CA LEU A 59 13.96 2.78 -16.92
C LEU A 59 13.94 4.03 -16.04
N PHE A 60 14.98 4.86 -16.09
CA PHE A 60 14.96 6.15 -15.42
C PHE A 60 13.89 7.07 -16.01
N LEU A 61 13.76 7.15 -17.35
CA LEU A 61 12.73 7.94 -18.01
C LEU A 61 11.33 7.42 -17.69
N VAL A 62 11.10 6.11 -17.68
CA VAL A 62 9.82 5.51 -17.25
C VAL A 62 9.52 5.85 -15.79
N TRP A 63 10.51 5.76 -14.90
CA TRP A 63 10.33 6.15 -13.50
C TRP A 63 10.01 7.64 -13.36
N PHE A 64 10.72 8.53 -14.04
CA PHE A 64 10.59 9.98 -13.89
C PHE A 64 9.36 10.54 -14.61
N TRP A 65 9.14 10.16 -15.87
CA TRP A 65 8.05 10.72 -16.67
C TRP A 65 6.76 9.97 -16.47
N GLU A 66 6.74 8.65 -16.47
CA GLU A 66 5.47 7.92 -16.39
C GLU A 66 5.00 7.75 -14.95
N ASN A 67 5.87 7.19 -14.09
CA ASN A 67 5.49 6.87 -12.71
C ASN A 67 5.35 8.09 -11.80
N ASN A 68 5.94 9.23 -12.17
CA ASN A 68 5.97 10.44 -11.36
C ASN A 68 5.18 11.58 -11.98
N VAL A 69 5.50 12.01 -13.21
CA VAL A 69 4.79 13.14 -13.82
C VAL A 69 3.44 12.67 -14.40
N GLY A 70 3.46 11.69 -15.30
CA GLY A 70 2.31 11.18 -16.03
C GLY A 70 1.24 10.56 -15.14
N ARG A 71 1.63 9.89 -14.05
CA ARG A 71 0.70 9.34 -13.04
C ARG A 71 -0.15 10.42 -12.34
N PHE A 72 0.44 11.58 -12.04
CA PHE A 72 -0.24 12.67 -11.35
C PHE A 72 -1.01 13.58 -12.32
N PHE A 73 -0.45 13.85 -13.50
CA PHE A 73 -1.07 14.73 -14.52
C PHE A 73 -2.01 14.01 -15.50
N GLY A 74 -2.05 12.67 -15.48
CA GLY A 74 -3.06 11.88 -16.19
C GLY A 74 -2.61 11.24 -17.50
N PHE A 75 -1.43 11.57 -18.01
CA PHE A 75 -0.93 11.03 -19.30
C PHE A 75 -0.55 9.54 -19.25
N SER A 76 -0.45 8.94 -18.06
CA SER A 76 -0.14 7.51 -17.85
C SER A 76 -1.28 6.73 -17.18
N VAL A 77 -2.47 7.31 -17.02
CA VAL A 77 -3.65 6.64 -16.43
C VAL A 77 -4.04 5.37 -17.19
N PRO A 78 -4.02 5.32 -18.53
CA PRO A 78 -4.40 4.11 -19.27
C PRO A 78 -3.49 2.90 -19.03
N THR A 79 -2.30 3.10 -18.45
CA THR A 79 -1.27 2.06 -18.27
C THR A 79 -0.90 1.78 -16.80
N LEU A 80 -1.04 2.75 -15.89
CA LEU A 80 -0.44 2.70 -14.53
C LEU A 80 -1.39 3.19 -13.41
N GLY A 81 -2.68 3.39 -13.70
CA GLY A 81 -3.63 4.01 -12.78
C GLY A 81 -4.44 3.04 -11.91
N ALA A 82 -4.60 3.36 -10.62
CA ALA A 82 -5.70 2.83 -9.83
C ALA A 82 -6.92 3.75 -10.06
N GLU A 83 -8.08 3.18 -10.39
CA GLU A 83 -9.33 3.94 -10.56
C GLU A 83 -9.64 4.77 -9.32
N ASN A 84 -9.84 6.07 -9.54
CA ASN A 84 -10.09 7.09 -8.52
C ASN A 84 -11.56 7.51 -8.53
N ASP A 85 -12.46 6.61 -8.94
CA ASP A 85 -13.80 6.97 -9.45
C ASP A 85 -14.78 7.41 -8.36
N LYS A 86 -14.36 7.42 -7.10
CA LYS A 86 -15.21 7.81 -5.98
C LYS A 86 -14.95 9.25 -5.58
N PRO A 87 -15.98 10.13 -5.56
CA PRO A 87 -15.81 11.49 -5.09
C PRO A 87 -15.33 11.47 -3.64
N LEU A 88 -14.43 12.41 -3.30
CA LEU A 88 -13.85 12.56 -1.96
C LEU A 88 -13.05 11.35 -1.46
N PHE A 89 -12.58 10.46 -2.36
CA PHE A 89 -11.80 9.27 -2.00
C PHE A 89 -10.67 9.56 -1.00
N ILE A 90 -9.87 10.59 -1.28
CA ILE A 90 -8.74 11.00 -0.46
C ILE A 90 -9.17 11.58 0.90
N TRP A 91 -10.25 12.35 0.96
CA TRP A 91 -10.78 12.90 2.20
C TRP A 91 -11.37 11.81 3.11
N ARG A 92 -12.09 10.86 2.51
CA ARG A 92 -12.55 9.67 3.23
C ARG A 92 -11.37 8.88 3.77
N ALA A 93 -10.35 8.63 2.95
CA ALA A 93 -9.14 7.94 3.38
C ALA A 93 -8.46 8.67 4.55
N LEU A 94 -8.36 10.00 4.50
CA LEU A 94 -7.80 10.81 5.59
C LEU A 94 -8.60 10.65 6.89
N LEU A 95 -9.93 10.68 6.82
CA LEU A 95 -10.77 10.60 8.02
C LEU A 95 -10.83 9.18 8.61
N THR A 96 -10.70 8.14 7.77
CA THR A 96 -10.74 6.75 8.22
C THR A 96 -9.36 6.22 8.60
N LEU A 97 -8.39 6.25 7.67
CA LEU A 97 -7.03 5.75 7.95
C LEU A 97 -6.27 6.70 8.88
N GLY A 98 -6.56 8.00 8.81
CA GLY A 98 -6.00 8.99 9.71
C GLY A 98 -6.74 9.11 11.04
N PHE A 99 -7.72 8.27 11.35
CA PHE A 99 -8.37 8.28 12.66
C PHE A 99 -7.36 7.87 13.75
N PRO A 100 -7.26 8.58 14.89
CA PRO A 100 -8.08 9.71 15.35
C PRO A 100 -7.48 11.07 14.96
N VAL A 101 -6.29 11.09 14.37
CA VAL A 101 -5.51 12.29 14.06
C VAL A 101 -6.30 13.28 13.21
N ALA A 102 -6.86 12.86 12.08
CA ALA A 102 -7.57 13.78 11.18
C ALA A 102 -8.82 14.39 11.84
N PRO A 103 -9.74 13.61 12.45
CA PRO A 103 -10.85 14.18 13.21
C PRO A 103 -10.39 15.13 14.34
N LEU A 104 -9.37 14.76 15.11
CA LEU A 104 -8.87 15.60 16.20
C LEU A 104 -8.21 16.89 15.70
N ALA A 105 -7.52 16.85 14.55
CA ALA A 105 -6.99 18.05 13.92
C ALA A 105 -8.11 19.01 13.53
N LEU A 106 -9.20 18.51 12.94
CA LEU A 106 -10.39 19.33 12.63
C LEU A 106 -11.02 19.93 13.90
N VAL A 107 -11.13 19.13 14.98
CA VAL A 107 -11.62 19.62 16.27
C VAL A 107 -10.69 20.69 16.86
N ALA A 108 -9.37 20.54 16.74
CA ALA A 108 -8.41 21.55 17.21
C ALA A 108 -8.64 22.88 16.51
N LEU A 109 -8.78 22.86 15.18
CA LEU A 109 -9.04 24.05 14.35
C LEU A 109 -10.37 24.70 14.73
N ALA A 110 -11.44 23.91 14.82
CA ALA A 110 -12.78 24.38 15.17
C ALA A 110 -12.87 24.98 16.58
N ARG A 111 -12.08 24.47 17.54
CA ARG A 111 -12.03 24.98 18.93
C ARG A 111 -11.12 26.20 19.11
N GLY A 112 -10.77 26.89 18.04
CA GLY A 112 -10.13 28.20 18.08
C GLY A 112 -8.67 28.23 17.67
N LEU A 113 -8.04 27.08 17.36
CA LEU A 113 -6.67 27.08 16.84
C LEU A 113 -6.58 27.80 15.47
N TRP A 114 -7.69 27.89 14.74
CA TRP A 114 -7.77 28.71 13.53
C TRP A 114 -7.52 30.21 13.78
N ARG A 115 -7.75 30.72 15.00
CA ARG A 115 -7.45 32.13 15.33
C ARG A 115 -5.95 32.40 15.30
N ASP A 116 -5.15 31.39 15.63
CA ASP A 116 -3.69 31.43 15.62
C ASP A 116 -3.11 30.81 14.33
N TRP A 117 -3.85 30.87 13.20
CA TRP A 117 -3.41 30.24 11.94
C TRP A 117 -2.06 30.73 11.42
N ARG A 118 -1.61 31.92 11.82
CA ARG A 118 -0.27 32.47 11.49
C ARG A 118 0.83 31.96 12.42
N ALA A 119 0.52 31.31 13.53
CA ALA A 119 1.55 30.77 14.40
C ALA A 119 2.28 29.60 13.69
N PRO A 120 3.63 29.56 13.68
CA PRO A 120 4.37 28.56 12.90
C PRO A 120 4.00 27.11 13.23
N HIS A 121 3.69 26.81 14.51
CA HIS A 121 3.29 25.48 14.96
C HIS A 121 1.90 25.05 14.45
N VAL A 122 1.10 25.97 13.88
CA VAL A 122 -0.20 25.71 13.24
C VAL A 122 -0.07 25.81 11.72
N ALA A 123 0.52 26.89 11.21
CA ALA A 123 0.60 27.15 9.78
C ALA A 123 1.45 26.10 9.05
N LEU A 124 2.60 25.70 9.60
CA LEU A 124 3.52 24.81 8.90
C LEU A 124 2.94 23.40 8.72
N PRO A 125 2.40 22.73 9.77
CA PRO A 125 1.80 21.42 9.58
C PRO A 125 0.56 21.46 8.68
N LEU A 126 -0.27 22.51 8.77
CA LEU A 126 -1.45 22.66 7.93
C LEU A 126 -1.12 22.99 6.48
N ALA A 127 -0.11 23.82 6.23
CA ALA A 127 0.36 24.11 4.88
C ALA A 127 0.90 22.85 4.22
N PHE A 128 1.75 22.09 4.93
CA PHE A 128 2.31 20.85 4.41
C PHE A 128 1.22 19.80 4.12
N ALA A 129 0.33 19.55 5.07
CA ALA A 129 -0.76 18.59 4.89
C ALA A 129 -1.78 19.07 3.85
N GLY A 130 -2.12 20.36 3.86
CA GLY A 130 -3.11 20.97 2.96
C GLY A 130 -2.64 20.97 1.50
N VAL A 131 -1.40 21.40 1.23
CA VAL A 131 -0.82 21.36 -0.11
C VAL A 131 -0.80 19.92 -0.63
N GLY A 132 -0.34 18.97 0.19
CA GLY A 132 -0.34 17.55 -0.16
C GLY A 132 -1.74 17.02 -0.48
N MET A 133 -2.73 17.37 0.33
CA MET A 133 -4.12 16.95 0.14
C MET A 133 -4.72 17.52 -1.14
N VAL A 134 -4.46 18.80 -1.44
CA VAL A 134 -4.93 19.45 -2.67
C VAL A 134 -4.30 18.80 -3.89
N VAL A 135 -3.00 18.53 -3.88
CA VAL A 135 -2.32 17.85 -5.00
C VAL A 135 -2.86 16.44 -5.20
N LEU A 136 -3.07 15.67 -4.13
CA LEU A 136 -3.67 14.33 -4.24
C LEU A 136 -5.11 14.37 -4.73
N HIS A 137 -5.87 15.39 -4.34
CA HIS A 137 -7.26 15.52 -4.77
C HIS A 137 -7.38 15.84 -6.26
N ILE A 138 -6.44 16.60 -6.81
CA ILE A 138 -6.40 16.97 -8.24
C ILE A 138 -5.68 15.90 -9.08
N SER A 139 -4.86 15.04 -8.46
CA SER A 139 -4.11 14.01 -9.17
C SER A 139 -5.01 13.00 -9.87
N ALA A 140 -4.65 12.65 -11.11
CA ALA A 140 -5.43 11.73 -11.93
C ALA A 140 -5.53 10.33 -11.31
N THR A 141 -4.51 9.88 -10.59
CA THR A 141 -4.49 8.58 -9.89
C THR A 141 -3.90 8.74 -8.50
N SER A 142 -4.54 8.15 -7.49
CA SER A 142 -4.15 8.33 -6.10
C SER A 142 -4.35 7.04 -5.32
N ARG A 143 -3.34 6.64 -4.54
CA ARG A 143 -3.46 5.52 -3.60
C ARG A 143 -3.68 6.09 -2.21
N GLN A 144 -4.49 5.42 -1.40
CA GLN A 144 -4.74 5.82 0.00
C GLN A 144 -3.42 5.95 0.79
N LEU A 145 -2.41 5.13 0.47
CA LEU A 145 -1.09 5.17 1.09
C LEU A 145 -0.40 6.54 0.95
N TYR A 146 -0.72 7.33 -0.07
CA TYR A 146 -0.08 8.64 -0.29
C TYR A 146 -0.44 9.68 0.77
N ILE A 147 -1.47 9.45 1.59
CA ILE A 147 -1.83 10.35 2.70
C ILE A 147 -0.89 10.21 3.92
N LEU A 148 -0.15 9.09 4.02
CA LEU A 148 0.61 8.72 5.21
C LEU A 148 1.60 9.82 5.68
N PRO A 149 2.35 10.51 4.79
CA PRO A 149 3.26 11.57 5.20
C PRO A 149 2.58 12.74 5.92
N PHE A 150 1.28 12.94 5.70
CA PHE A 150 0.52 14.06 6.28
C PHE A 150 -0.05 13.75 7.67
N ILE A 151 -0.06 12.48 8.08
CA ILE A 151 -0.59 12.09 9.40
C ILE A 151 0.29 12.63 10.52
N ALA A 152 1.62 12.54 10.40
CA ALA A 152 2.55 13.05 11.42
C ALA A 152 2.41 14.57 11.68
N PRO A 153 2.44 15.46 10.67
CA PRO A 153 2.22 16.89 10.90
C PRO A 153 0.82 17.18 11.43
N LEU A 154 -0.22 16.49 10.91
CA LEU A 154 -1.58 16.63 11.46
C LEU A 154 -1.68 16.15 12.91
N ALA A 155 -0.85 15.20 13.36
CA ALA A 155 -0.81 14.75 14.75
C ALA A 155 -0.34 15.87 15.69
N LEU A 156 0.55 16.77 15.25
CA LEU A 156 0.95 17.95 16.01
C LEU A 156 -0.23 18.91 16.22
N VAL A 157 -1.07 19.09 15.19
CA VAL A 157 -2.29 19.89 15.28
C VAL A 157 -3.33 19.21 16.17
N ALA A 158 -3.56 17.92 15.95
CA ALA A 158 -4.49 17.08 16.70
C ALA A 158 -4.17 17.03 18.20
N ALA A 159 -2.88 16.95 18.57
CA ALA A 159 -2.42 16.95 19.94
C ALA A 159 -2.93 18.17 20.73
N GLN A 160 -3.11 19.31 20.05
CA GLN A 160 -3.62 20.51 20.68
C GLN A 160 -5.13 20.43 21.02
N ALA A 161 -5.89 19.55 20.37
CA ALA A 161 -7.29 19.32 20.76
C ALA A 161 -7.39 18.66 22.13
N ILE A 162 -6.43 17.78 22.48
CA ILE A 162 -6.54 16.89 23.64
C ILE A 162 -6.78 17.66 24.95
N PRO A 163 -6.02 18.71 25.31
CA PRO A 163 -6.25 19.43 26.57
C PRO A 163 -7.59 20.17 26.65
N ARG A 164 -8.24 20.41 25.50
CA ARG A 164 -9.48 21.17 25.32
C ARG A 164 -10.74 20.29 25.31
N LEU A 165 -10.58 18.96 25.34
CA LEU A 165 -11.70 18.03 25.40
C LEU A 165 -12.22 17.90 26.85
N PRO A 166 -13.52 17.62 27.04
CA PRO A 166 -14.07 17.38 28.37
C PRO A 166 -13.54 16.07 28.95
N GLN A 167 -13.32 16.02 30.27
CA GLN A 167 -12.75 14.86 30.96
C GLN A 167 -13.52 13.56 30.69
N ARG A 168 -14.86 13.63 30.58
CA ARG A 168 -15.72 12.48 30.26
C ARG A 168 -15.35 11.83 28.92
N LEU A 169 -14.94 12.62 27.93
CA LEU A 169 -14.58 12.12 26.61
C LEU A 169 -13.26 11.34 26.65
N HIS A 170 -12.27 11.77 27.45
CA HIS A 170 -11.03 11.02 27.63
C HIS A 170 -11.27 9.64 28.26
N THR A 171 -12.15 9.57 29.25
CA THR A 171 -12.53 8.31 29.91
C THR A 171 -13.34 7.41 28.97
N ALA A 172 -14.35 7.96 28.29
CA ALA A 172 -15.17 7.21 27.33
C ALA A 172 -14.32 6.66 26.18
N TRP A 173 -13.40 7.47 25.65
CA TRP A 173 -12.50 7.06 24.57
C TRP A 173 -11.55 5.94 25.01
N ASP A 174 -11.03 5.98 26.23
CA ASP A 174 -10.22 4.88 26.77
C ASP A 174 -11.03 3.58 26.91
N HIS A 175 -12.23 3.62 27.48
CA HIS A 175 -13.06 2.42 27.61
C HIS A 175 -13.48 1.86 26.25
N ALA A 176 -13.87 2.72 25.31
CA ALA A 176 -14.18 2.31 23.94
C ALA A 176 -12.97 1.67 23.25
N SER A 177 -11.77 2.24 23.41
CA SER A 177 -10.53 1.70 22.85
C SER A 177 -10.21 0.33 23.45
N ARG A 178 -10.32 0.16 24.77
CA ARG A 178 -10.10 -1.14 25.44
C ARG A 178 -11.06 -2.21 24.96
N LEU A 179 -12.34 -1.87 24.83
CA LEU A 179 -13.35 -2.80 24.33
C LEU A 179 -13.04 -3.19 22.88
N LEU A 180 -12.86 -2.20 22.00
CA LEU A 180 -12.59 -2.43 20.57
C LEU A 180 -11.34 -3.28 20.36
N PHE A 181 -10.20 -2.86 20.93
CA PHE A 181 -8.92 -3.53 20.72
C PHE A 181 -8.80 -4.82 21.53
N GLY A 182 -9.51 -4.94 22.67
CA GLY A 182 -9.61 -6.20 23.41
C GLY A 182 -10.39 -7.24 22.64
N THR A 183 -11.53 -6.87 22.05
CA THR A 183 -12.27 -7.74 21.14
C THR A 183 -11.44 -8.10 19.92
N ALA A 184 -10.75 -7.15 19.30
CA ALA A 184 -9.88 -7.43 18.14
C ALA A 184 -8.74 -8.40 18.50
N ALA A 185 -8.03 -8.18 19.61
CA ALA A 185 -6.97 -9.06 20.06
C ALA A 185 -7.47 -10.47 20.37
N ALA A 186 -8.62 -10.59 21.05
CA ALA A 186 -9.25 -11.89 21.33
C ALA A 186 -9.63 -12.61 20.03
N LEU A 187 -10.23 -11.90 19.07
CA LEU A 187 -10.57 -12.46 17.76
C LEU A 187 -9.33 -12.95 17.01
N VAL A 188 -8.23 -12.19 17.01
CA VAL A 188 -6.97 -12.61 16.37
C VAL A 188 -6.44 -13.90 17.00
N TRP A 189 -6.40 -13.99 18.33
CA TRP A 189 -5.99 -15.20 19.03
C TRP A 189 -6.90 -16.40 18.73
N ILE A 190 -8.22 -16.21 18.74
CA ILE A 190 -9.20 -17.26 18.41
C ILE A 190 -9.01 -17.75 16.97
N VAL A 191 -8.95 -16.82 16.01
CA VAL A 191 -8.78 -17.14 14.58
C VAL A 191 -7.46 -17.86 14.35
N TRP A 192 -6.36 -17.37 14.93
CA TRP A 192 -5.06 -18.01 14.86
C TRP A 192 -5.10 -19.44 15.43
N SER A 193 -5.76 -19.64 16.57
CA SER A 193 -5.84 -20.94 17.24
C SER A 193 -6.62 -21.96 16.40
N LEU A 194 -7.76 -21.54 15.83
CA LEU A 194 -8.57 -22.37 14.94
C LEU A 194 -7.84 -22.72 13.63
N MET A 195 -7.06 -21.79 13.07
CA MET A 195 -6.31 -22.02 11.83
C MET A 195 -5.01 -22.80 12.04
N SER A 196 -4.46 -22.79 13.26
CA SER A 196 -3.28 -23.58 13.64
C SER A 196 -3.64 -25.02 14.00
N ASP A 197 -4.90 -25.30 14.36
CA ASP A 197 -5.37 -26.67 14.55
C ASP A 197 -5.58 -27.37 13.20
N ARG A 198 -4.81 -28.44 12.97
CA ARG A 198 -4.85 -29.23 11.73
C ARG A 198 -6.15 -30.02 11.59
N ASN A 199 -6.71 -30.51 12.68
CA ASN A 199 -7.88 -31.40 12.68
C ASN A 199 -9.14 -30.70 13.22
N GLY A 200 -9.02 -29.46 13.67
CA GLY A 200 -10.10 -28.68 14.26
C GLY A 200 -11.19 -28.27 13.24
N PRO A 201 -12.44 -28.13 13.69
CA PRO A 201 -13.53 -27.66 12.84
C PRO A 201 -13.35 -26.19 12.45
N ARG A 202 -13.49 -25.89 11.16
CA ARG A 202 -13.36 -24.52 10.60
C ARG A 202 -14.71 -23.84 10.32
N VAL A 203 -15.80 -24.44 10.83
CA VAL A 203 -17.18 -23.98 10.56
C VAL A 203 -17.39 -22.52 10.97
N GLY A 204 -16.82 -22.10 12.10
CA GLY A 204 -16.89 -20.71 12.58
C GLY A 204 -16.17 -19.68 11.69
N LEU A 205 -15.36 -20.12 10.72
CA LEU A 205 -14.60 -19.26 9.81
C LEU A 205 -15.10 -19.33 8.36
N GLN A 206 -16.21 -20.04 8.07
CA GLN A 206 -16.72 -20.18 6.69
C GLN A 206 -16.99 -18.85 6.00
N TRP A 207 -17.44 -17.84 6.75
CA TRP A 207 -17.67 -16.49 6.23
C TRP A 207 -16.38 -15.81 5.72
N LEU A 208 -15.21 -16.23 6.19
CA LEU A 208 -13.90 -15.77 5.70
C LEU A 208 -13.44 -16.51 4.45
N GLY A 209 -14.05 -17.65 4.10
CA GLY A 209 -13.67 -18.48 2.96
C GLY A 209 -13.77 -17.77 1.61
N ARG A 210 -14.52 -16.66 1.55
CA ARG A 210 -14.55 -15.79 0.37
C ARG A 210 -13.22 -15.06 0.13
N TRP A 211 -12.46 -14.76 1.18
CA TRP A 211 -11.25 -13.94 1.09
C TRP A 211 -9.97 -14.66 1.49
N LEU A 212 -10.08 -15.76 2.22
CA LEU A 212 -8.95 -16.45 2.84
C LEU A 212 -9.08 -17.97 2.65
N PRO A 213 -7.97 -18.67 2.35
CA PRO A 213 -7.98 -20.11 2.12
C PRO A 213 -8.21 -20.88 3.42
N LEU A 214 -9.33 -21.59 3.53
CA LEU A 214 -9.70 -22.38 4.71
C LEU A 214 -9.20 -23.82 4.66
N ASP A 215 -8.58 -24.25 3.58
CA ASP A 215 -7.93 -25.55 3.39
C ASP A 215 -6.46 -25.55 3.85
N TRP A 216 -5.88 -24.36 4.05
CA TRP A 216 -4.51 -24.18 4.47
C TRP A 216 -4.36 -24.13 6.00
N THR A 217 -3.37 -24.82 6.57
CA THR A 217 -3.07 -24.82 8.02
C THR A 217 -1.92 -23.88 8.34
N MET A 218 -2.08 -23.07 9.38
CA MET A 218 -1.06 -22.10 9.75
C MET A 218 0.14 -22.76 10.43
N PRO A 219 1.39 -22.47 10.00
CA PRO A 219 2.57 -22.95 10.68
C PRO A 219 2.71 -22.26 12.04
N ILE A 220 3.09 -23.03 13.06
CA ILE A 220 3.40 -22.48 14.38
C ILE A 220 4.88 -22.09 14.39
N GLU A 221 5.15 -20.79 14.32
CA GLU A 221 6.49 -20.24 14.47
C GLU A 221 6.69 -19.72 15.90
N PRO A 222 7.50 -20.40 16.75
CA PRO A 222 7.61 -20.05 18.16
C PRO A 222 8.02 -18.60 18.41
N ALA A 223 8.91 -18.05 17.59
CA ALA A 223 9.36 -16.66 17.71
C ALA A 223 8.20 -15.66 17.52
N LEU A 224 7.32 -15.89 16.54
CA LEU A 224 6.16 -15.04 16.29
C LEU A 224 5.12 -15.17 17.40
N VAL A 225 4.86 -16.40 17.88
CA VAL A 225 3.92 -16.64 18.98
C VAL A 225 4.42 -16.01 20.28
N LEU A 226 5.70 -16.17 20.62
CA LEU A 226 6.30 -15.53 21.80
C LEU A 226 6.26 -14.01 21.69
N SER A 227 6.50 -13.45 20.50
CA SER A 227 6.38 -12.01 20.26
C SER A 227 4.94 -11.52 20.44
N ALA A 228 3.95 -12.26 19.92
CA ALA A 228 2.54 -11.97 20.10
C ALA A 228 2.10 -12.02 21.56
N LEU A 229 2.59 -13.01 22.32
CA LEU A 229 2.38 -13.10 23.77
C LEU A 229 3.01 -11.91 24.49
N ALA A 230 4.25 -11.55 24.18
CA ALA A 230 4.92 -10.39 24.77
C ALA A 230 4.16 -9.08 24.50
N ILE A 231 3.67 -8.88 23.28
CA ILE A 231 2.83 -7.73 22.90
C ILE A 231 1.53 -7.73 23.72
N THR A 232 0.86 -8.88 23.83
CA THR A 232 -0.41 -9.02 24.58
C THR A 232 -0.22 -8.76 26.07
N ILE A 233 0.79 -9.41 26.68
CA ILE A 233 1.11 -9.27 28.11
C ILE A 233 1.56 -7.84 28.42
N GLY A 234 2.44 -7.27 27.59
CA GLY A 234 2.90 -5.89 27.76
C GLY A 234 1.73 -4.90 27.71
N TRP A 235 0.79 -5.10 26.79
CA TRP A 235 -0.41 -4.26 26.70
C TRP A 235 -1.30 -4.35 27.93
N VAL A 236 -1.64 -5.58 28.35
CA VAL A 236 -2.47 -5.81 29.55
C VAL A 236 -1.76 -5.30 30.81
N GLY A 237 -0.44 -5.49 30.92
CA GLY A 237 0.36 -4.98 32.04
C GLY A 237 0.45 -3.46 32.11
N LEU A 238 0.44 -2.77 30.96
CA LEU A 238 0.44 -1.31 30.88
C LEU A 238 -0.97 -0.70 31.00
N MET A 239 -2.05 -1.47 30.86
CA MET A 239 -3.41 -0.95 30.96
C MET A 239 -3.73 -0.18 32.25
N PRO A 240 -3.26 -0.58 33.45
CA PRO A 240 -3.50 0.16 34.69
C PRO A 240 -2.81 1.52 34.71
N SER A 241 -1.61 1.65 34.10
CA SER A 241 -0.83 2.88 34.11
C SER A 241 -1.47 4.01 33.28
N LEU A 242 -2.34 3.67 32.32
CA LEU A 242 -3.12 4.65 31.56
C LEU A 242 -3.99 5.57 32.44
N ARG A 243 -4.35 5.16 33.66
CA ARG A 243 -5.06 6.01 34.61
C ARG A 243 -4.24 7.24 35.02
N LEU A 244 -2.91 7.13 34.98
CA LEU A 244 -1.95 8.18 35.33
C LEU A 244 -1.77 9.22 34.21
N ALA A 245 -2.24 8.92 32.99
CA ALA A 245 -2.04 9.77 31.81
C ALA A 245 -2.96 11.00 31.74
N GLY A 246 -3.89 11.17 32.70
CA GLY A 246 -4.80 12.30 32.75
C GLY A 246 -5.57 12.51 31.44
N LYS A 247 -5.42 13.69 30.83
CA LYS A 247 -6.08 14.05 29.55
C LYS A 247 -5.59 13.22 28.36
N TRP A 248 -4.42 12.59 28.45
CA TRP A 248 -3.85 11.77 27.38
C TRP A 248 -4.32 10.31 27.39
N ARG A 249 -5.07 9.91 28.43
CA ARG A 249 -5.53 8.54 28.64
C ARG A 249 -6.21 7.92 27.41
N GLY A 250 -7.16 8.63 26.79
CA GLY A 250 -7.86 8.14 25.59
C GLY A 250 -6.94 7.96 24.38
N ALA A 251 -6.07 8.94 24.11
CA ALA A 251 -5.16 8.91 22.98
C ALA A 251 -4.10 7.80 23.11
N LEU A 252 -3.53 7.63 24.30
CA LEU A 252 -2.56 6.56 24.57
C LEU A 252 -3.22 5.18 24.50
N SER A 253 -4.45 5.04 25.03
CA SER A 253 -5.23 3.80 24.93
C SER A 253 -5.48 3.40 23.48
N TRP A 254 -5.84 4.37 22.63
CA TRP A 254 -5.98 4.15 21.19
C TRP A 254 -4.67 3.72 20.54
N ALA A 255 -3.58 4.46 20.78
CA ALA A 255 -2.28 4.18 20.16
C ALA A 255 -1.76 2.79 20.56
N MET A 256 -1.84 2.45 21.85
CA MET A 256 -1.46 1.13 22.37
C MET A 256 -2.34 0.02 21.78
N GLY A 257 -3.66 0.23 21.73
CA GLY A 257 -4.59 -0.75 21.19
C GLY A 257 -4.39 -0.99 19.69
N ALA A 258 -4.15 0.07 18.91
CA ALA A 258 -3.82 -0.04 17.48
C ALA A 258 -2.50 -0.79 17.27
N LEU A 259 -1.49 -0.52 18.09
CA LEU A 259 -0.20 -1.22 18.06
C LEU A 259 -0.37 -2.71 18.35
N VAL A 260 -1.21 -3.08 19.31
CA VAL A 260 -1.48 -4.49 19.64
C VAL A 260 -2.29 -5.17 18.56
N ALA A 261 -3.36 -4.55 18.09
CA ALA A 261 -4.21 -5.14 17.04
C ALA A 261 -3.38 -5.44 15.79
N TRP A 262 -2.62 -4.46 15.28
CA TRP A 262 -1.76 -4.70 14.12
C TRP A 262 -0.57 -5.60 14.46
N GLY A 263 0.05 -5.44 15.64
CA GLY A 263 1.16 -6.29 16.07
C GLY A 263 0.79 -7.78 16.13
N LEU A 264 -0.41 -8.11 16.59
CA LEU A 264 -0.93 -9.47 16.59
C LEU A 264 -1.27 -9.96 15.19
N VAL A 265 -1.89 -9.12 14.34
CA VAL A 265 -2.15 -9.49 12.94
C VAL A 265 -0.85 -9.79 12.20
N TYR A 266 0.18 -8.96 12.36
CA TYR A 266 1.47 -9.11 11.67
C TYR A 266 2.36 -10.23 12.25
N THR A 267 2.11 -10.69 13.47
CA THR A 267 2.84 -11.85 14.04
C THR A 267 2.09 -13.14 13.81
N LEU A 268 0.79 -13.19 14.11
CA LEU A 268 0.01 -14.41 14.09
C LEU A 268 -0.64 -14.69 12.74
N LEU A 269 -1.27 -13.69 12.10
CA LEU A 269 -2.11 -13.92 10.92
C LEU A 269 -1.40 -13.65 9.59
N LEU A 270 -0.20 -13.05 9.62
CA LEU A 270 0.55 -12.67 8.42
C LEU A 270 0.78 -13.83 7.46
N PRO A 271 1.16 -15.06 7.88
CA PRO A 271 1.35 -16.17 6.94
C PRO A 271 0.08 -16.51 6.16
N TRP A 272 -1.08 -16.47 6.81
CA TRP A 272 -2.36 -16.75 6.16
C TRP A 272 -2.79 -15.64 5.21
N LEU A 273 -2.55 -14.38 5.60
CA LEU A 273 -2.76 -13.22 4.72
C LEU A 273 -1.83 -13.24 3.50
N ASP A 274 -0.56 -13.64 3.68
CA ASP A 274 0.41 -13.74 2.60
C ASP A 274 -0.02 -14.79 1.57
N VAL A 275 -0.41 -16.00 2.01
CA VAL A 275 -0.91 -17.04 1.09
C VAL A 275 -2.16 -16.59 0.32
N ALA A 276 -3.06 -15.84 0.96
CA ALA A 276 -4.28 -15.35 0.32
C ALA A 276 -4.03 -14.22 -0.70
N LYS A 277 -3.03 -13.37 -0.47
CA LYS A 277 -2.80 -12.15 -1.28
C LYS A 277 -1.64 -12.28 -2.25
N SER A 278 -0.72 -13.20 -2.01
CA SER A 278 0.48 -13.40 -2.83
C SER A 278 0.14 -14.13 -4.13
N TYR A 279 0.85 -13.75 -5.20
CA TYR A 279 0.88 -14.51 -6.45
C TYR A 279 1.94 -15.62 -6.46
N ARG A 280 2.60 -15.89 -5.32
CA ARG A 280 3.66 -16.90 -5.20
C ARG A 280 3.24 -18.25 -5.77
N SER A 281 2.19 -18.85 -5.21
CA SER A 281 1.73 -20.18 -5.62
C SER A 281 1.33 -20.22 -7.10
N VAL A 282 0.76 -19.13 -7.59
CA VAL A 282 0.31 -18.96 -8.98
C VAL A 282 1.49 -18.98 -9.95
N PHE A 283 2.53 -18.18 -9.69
CA PHE A 283 3.68 -18.10 -10.58
C PHE A 283 4.69 -19.23 -10.38
N GLU A 284 4.79 -19.82 -9.19
CA GLU A 284 5.53 -21.07 -9.00
C GLU A 284 4.88 -22.23 -9.75
N ASP A 285 3.53 -22.30 -9.80
CA ASP A 285 2.83 -23.31 -10.61
C ASP A 285 3.08 -23.10 -12.10
N LEU A 286 2.94 -21.85 -12.57
CA LEU A 286 3.28 -21.51 -13.95
C LEU A 286 4.72 -21.90 -14.29
N ASN A 287 5.69 -21.54 -13.42
CA ASN A 287 7.09 -21.85 -13.64
C ASN A 287 7.36 -23.35 -13.73
N ARG A 288 6.75 -24.16 -12.86
CA ARG A 288 6.89 -25.63 -12.93
C ARG A 288 6.41 -26.20 -14.27
N ARG A 289 5.35 -25.65 -14.85
CA ARG A 289 4.85 -26.10 -16.16
C ARG A 289 5.71 -25.56 -17.30
N LEU A 290 6.08 -24.29 -17.26
CA LEU A 290 6.96 -23.69 -18.25
C LEU A 290 8.31 -24.38 -18.30
N ALA A 291 8.88 -24.81 -17.18
CA ALA A 291 10.17 -25.50 -17.14
C ALA A 291 10.23 -26.80 -17.99
N LEU A 292 9.08 -27.36 -18.39
CA LEU A 292 9.01 -28.54 -19.26
C LEU A 292 8.99 -28.20 -20.76
N GLU A 293 8.59 -26.98 -21.12
CA GLU A 293 8.30 -26.58 -22.51
C GLU A 293 9.08 -25.34 -22.96
N TRP A 294 9.64 -24.58 -22.02
CA TRP A 294 10.38 -23.35 -22.27
C TRP A 294 11.77 -23.67 -22.83
N ASN A 295 12.09 -23.10 -23.99
CA ASN A 295 13.36 -23.32 -24.67
C ASN A 295 14.30 -22.12 -24.54
N ASP A 296 15.59 -22.36 -24.78
CA ASP A 296 16.57 -21.28 -24.86
C ASP A 296 16.20 -20.31 -26.00
N GLY A 297 16.08 -19.01 -25.66
CA GLY A 297 15.67 -17.97 -26.59
C GLY A 297 14.16 -17.69 -26.63
N ASP A 298 13.34 -18.46 -25.90
CA ASP A 298 11.93 -18.12 -25.74
C ASP A 298 11.75 -16.76 -25.05
N CYS A 299 10.67 -16.07 -25.44
CA CYS A 299 10.24 -14.86 -24.77
C CYS A 299 8.73 -14.88 -24.52
N MET A 300 8.29 -14.06 -23.56
CA MET A 300 6.89 -13.93 -23.17
C MET A 300 6.41 -12.50 -23.39
N ALA A 301 5.44 -12.33 -24.28
CA ALA A 301 4.67 -11.10 -24.38
C ALA A 301 3.62 -11.02 -23.26
N SER A 302 3.25 -9.81 -22.83
CA SER A 302 2.16 -9.62 -21.87
C SER A 302 1.13 -8.62 -22.35
N VAL A 303 -0.15 -8.92 -22.13
CA VAL A 303 -1.27 -8.00 -22.37
C VAL A 303 -1.99 -7.77 -21.05
N ASN A 304 -2.19 -6.49 -20.70
CA ASN A 304 -2.88 -6.03 -19.49
C ASN A 304 -2.35 -6.59 -18.16
N LEU A 305 -1.12 -7.09 -18.13
CA LEU A 305 -0.48 -7.57 -16.90
C LEU A 305 -0.24 -6.39 -15.96
N GLY A 306 -0.82 -6.44 -14.77
CA GLY A 306 -0.81 -5.33 -13.82
C GLY A 306 0.55 -5.07 -13.18
N GLU A 307 0.71 -3.87 -12.64
CA GLU A 307 1.95 -3.42 -11.99
C GLU A 307 2.40 -4.31 -10.82
N SER A 308 1.47 -5.00 -10.17
CA SER A 308 1.76 -5.84 -9.01
C SER A 308 2.11 -7.26 -9.43
N GLU A 309 1.55 -7.72 -10.54
CA GLU A 309 1.66 -9.06 -11.09
C GLU A 309 2.94 -9.21 -11.92
N ALA A 310 3.27 -8.22 -12.74
CA ALA A 310 4.47 -8.15 -13.57
C ALA A 310 5.79 -8.47 -12.82
N PRO A 311 6.13 -7.77 -11.72
CA PRO A 311 7.36 -8.08 -10.97
C PRO A 311 7.28 -9.43 -10.27
N MET A 312 6.08 -9.89 -9.90
CA MET A 312 5.89 -11.17 -9.23
C MET A 312 6.07 -12.36 -10.18
N LEU A 313 5.69 -12.21 -11.45
CA LEU A 313 6.01 -13.15 -12.51
C LEU A 313 7.53 -13.33 -12.59
N TYR A 314 8.28 -12.23 -12.74
CA TYR A 314 9.73 -12.31 -12.82
C TYR A 314 10.36 -12.90 -11.55
N TYR A 315 9.90 -12.48 -10.37
CA TYR A 315 10.45 -12.93 -9.09
C TYR A 315 10.31 -14.45 -8.87
N PHE A 316 9.18 -15.06 -9.27
CA PHE A 316 8.90 -16.48 -9.02
C PHE A 316 9.14 -17.42 -10.20
N SER A 317 9.22 -16.89 -11.43
CA SER A 317 9.48 -17.70 -12.63
C SER A 317 10.78 -17.37 -13.33
N GLY A 318 11.42 -16.24 -13.03
CA GLY A 318 12.56 -15.73 -13.80
C GLY A 318 12.19 -15.18 -15.18
N VAL A 319 10.92 -15.26 -15.59
CA VAL A 319 10.46 -14.81 -16.91
C VAL A 319 10.27 -13.29 -16.90
N LEU A 320 11.07 -12.59 -17.70
CA LEU A 320 10.88 -11.18 -17.97
C LEU A 320 9.89 -11.01 -19.13
N HIS A 321 8.76 -10.38 -18.85
CA HIS A 321 7.71 -10.16 -19.85
C HIS A 321 7.98 -8.92 -20.73
N GLN A 322 7.38 -8.91 -21.92
CA GLN A 322 7.39 -7.78 -22.85
C GLN A 322 5.97 -7.22 -23.03
N PRO A 323 5.65 -6.05 -22.44
CA PRO A 323 4.34 -5.42 -22.61
C PRO A 323 4.01 -5.13 -24.07
N VAL A 324 2.83 -5.56 -24.52
CA VAL A 324 2.30 -5.25 -25.85
C VAL A 324 0.84 -4.82 -25.78
N VAL A 325 0.43 -3.94 -26.69
CA VAL A 325 -0.95 -3.46 -26.80
C VAL A 325 -1.89 -4.55 -27.31
N ARG A 326 -1.38 -5.41 -28.21
CA ARG A 326 -2.13 -6.53 -28.79
C ARG A 326 -1.27 -7.79 -28.82
N PRO A 327 -1.86 -8.98 -28.64
CA PRO A 327 -1.17 -10.27 -28.75
C PRO A 327 -0.27 -10.42 -29.98
N ASN A 328 -0.77 -10.00 -31.14
CA ASN A 328 -0.09 -10.18 -32.43
C ASN A 328 1.02 -9.16 -32.71
N ALA A 329 1.20 -8.17 -31.84
CA ALA A 329 2.26 -7.17 -32.00
C ALA A 329 3.64 -7.68 -31.53
N SER A 330 3.71 -8.88 -30.93
CA SER A 330 4.96 -9.51 -30.50
C SER A 330 5.33 -10.69 -31.41
N ALA A 331 6.63 -10.95 -31.52
CA ALA A 331 7.20 -12.18 -32.08
C ALA A 331 7.40 -13.28 -31.03
N CYS A 332 7.03 -13.05 -29.77
CA CYS A 332 7.23 -14.03 -28.70
C CYS A 332 6.39 -15.29 -28.89
N THR A 333 7.02 -16.43 -28.57
CA THR A 333 6.40 -17.77 -28.51
C THR A 333 5.32 -17.83 -27.45
N TRP A 334 5.53 -17.15 -26.31
CA TRP A 334 4.64 -17.19 -25.17
C TRP A 334 3.89 -15.87 -25.01
N LEU A 335 2.67 -15.95 -24.51
CA LEU A 335 1.82 -14.81 -24.22
C LEU A 335 1.14 -15.00 -22.88
N ILE A 336 1.29 -14.05 -21.96
CA ILE A 336 0.49 -13.95 -20.75
C ILE A 336 -0.56 -12.84 -20.88
N VAL A 337 -1.80 -13.16 -20.54
CA VAL A 337 -2.91 -12.20 -20.54
C VAL A 337 -3.54 -12.19 -19.15
N GLN A 338 -3.64 -11.00 -18.56
CA GLN A 338 -4.47 -10.77 -17.38
C GLN A 338 -5.82 -10.22 -17.84
N GLY A 339 -6.91 -10.83 -17.38
CA GLY A 339 -8.25 -10.40 -17.67
C GLY A 339 -9.25 -10.94 -16.65
N THR A 340 -10.52 -10.99 -17.01
CA THR A 340 -11.55 -11.56 -16.13
C THR A 340 -11.85 -13.01 -16.47
N ARG A 341 -12.46 -13.75 -15.54
CA ARG A 341 -12.97 -15.10 -15.80
C ARG A 341 -14.04 -15.11 -16.88
N ALA A 342 -14.95 -14.13 -16.84
CA ALA A 342 -16.11 -14.04 -17.73
C ALA A 342 -15.76 -13.70 -19.19
N ASN A 343 -14.70 -12.92 -19.42
CA ASN A 343 -14.30 -12.47 -20.75
C ASN A 343 -12.88 -12.96 -21.08
N PRO A 344 -12.71 -14.21 -21.55
CA PRO A 344 -11.42 -14.65 -22.05
C PRO A 344 -11.00 -13.82 -23.28
N PRO A 345 -9.70 -13.59 -23.51
CA PRO A 345 -9.23 -12.84 -24.66
C PRO A 345 -9.57 -13.57 -25.97
N ALA A 346 -10.06 -12.84 -26.95
CA ALA A 346 -10.19 -13.34 -28.32
C ALA A 346 -8.80 -13.35 -28.97
N LEU A 347 -8.24 -14.54 -29.17
CA LEU A 347 -6.94 -14.75 -29.80
C LEU A 347 -7.10 -15.51 -31.12
N ASP A 348 -6.16 -15.31 -32.04
CA ASP A 348 -6.11 -16.06 -33.30
C ASP A 348 -5.87 -17.56 -33.05
N VAL A 349 -6.22 -18.38 -34.04
CA VAL A 349 -6.12 -19.85 -33.99
C VAL A 349 -4.70 -20.36 -33.69
N GLU A 350 -3.68 -19.56 -33.98
CA GLU A 350 -2.27 -19.88 -33.68
C GLU A 350 -1.98 -19.95 -32.18
N TRP A 351 -2.76 -19.26 -31.34
CA TRP A 351 -2.55 -19.23 -29.89
C TRP A 351 -3.31 -20.36 -29.20
N LYS A 352 -2.57 -21.31 -28.64
CA LYS A 352 -3.16 -22.42 -27.88
C LYS A 352 -3.05 -22.17 -26.38
N PRO A 353 -4.12 -22.43 -25.60
CA PRO A 353 -4.07 -22.29 -24.15
C PRO A 353 -3.07 -23.29 -23.57
N PHE A 354 -2.18 -22.80 -22.69
CA PHE A 354 -1.17 -23.61 -22.02
C PHE A 354 -1.45 -23.73 -20.52
N TRP A 355 -1.76 -22.60 -19.89
CA TRP A 355 -1.96 -22.53 -18.44
C TRP A 355 -2.95 -21.43 -18.08
N ALA A 356 -3.65 -21.60 -16.97
CA ALA A 356 -4.47 -20.55 -16.37
C ALA A 356 -4.39 -20.65 -14.85
N GLY A 357 -4.43 -19.49 -14.18
CA GLY A 357 -4.37 -19.42 -12.73
C GLY A 357 -4.91 -18.10 -12.19
N ALA A 358 -5.29 -18.13 -10.93
CA ALA A 358 -5.74 -16.96 -10.17
C ALA A 358 -5.35 -17.15 -8.70
N ARG A 359 -5.27 -16.07 -7.95
CA ARG A 359 -5.01 -16.16 -6.50
C ARG A 359 -6.14 -16.92 -5.80
N PRO A 360 -5.86 -17.62 -4.69
CA PRO A 360 -6.91 -18.20 -3.85
C PRO A 360 -7.94 -17.14 -3.44
N GLY A 361 -9.23 -17.45 -3.64
CA GLY A 361 -10.34 -16.53 -3.32
C GLY A 361 -10.61 -15.42 -4.36
N ASP A 362 -9.83 -15.34 -5.44
CA ASP A 362 -10.10 -14.41 -6.55
C ASP A 362 -11.08 -15.03 -7.55
N ASP A 363 -12.32 -14.54 -7.55
CA ASP A 363 -13.42 -15.00 -8.39
C ASP A 363 -13.58 -14.18 -9.68
N GLN A 364 -12.87 -13.05 -9.80
CA GLN A 364 -13.01 -12.15 -10.94
C GLN A 364 -11.81 -12.19 -11.87
N GLU A 365 -10.59 -12.08 -11.35
CA GLU A 365 -9.38 -12.01 -12.15
C GLU A 365 -8.90 -13.40 -12.59
N MET A 366 -8.24 -13.45 -13.75
CA MET A 366 -7.61 -14.66 -14.26
C MET A 366 -6.41 -14.34 -15.13
N LEU A 367 -5.29 -14.96 -14.80
CA LEU A 367 -4.08 -14.99 -15.62
C LEU A 367 -4.15 -16.20 -16.54
N ARG A 368 -3.86 -16.00 -17.82
CA ARG A 368 -3.86 -17.05 -18.83
C ARG A 368 -2.58 -16.98 -19.64
N VAL A 369 -1.93 -18.12 -19.83
CA VAL A 369 -0.73 -18.26 -20.66
C VAL A 369 -1.07 -19.08 -21.89
N TYR A 370 -0.62 -18.59 -23.03
CA TYR A 370 -0.79 -19.21 -24.34
C TYR A 370 0.57 -19.43 -24.98
N VAL A 371 0.65 -20.47 -25.79
CA VAL A 371 1.81 -20.77 -26.64
C VAL A 371 1.40 -20.58 -28.10
N ARG A 372 2.24 -19.93 -28.88
CA ARG A 372 2.05 -19.82 -30.32
C ARG A 372 2.48 -21.11 -30.97
N THR A 373 1.55 -21.76 -31.66
CA THR A 373 1.85 -22.89 -32.55
C THR A 373 1.65 -22.43 -33.98
N PRO A 374 2.59 -22.71 -34.91
CA PRO A 374 2.38 -22.45 -36.32
C PRO A 374 1.06 -23.10 -36.75
N ALA A 375 0.22 -22.36 -37.49
CA ALA A 375 -0.92 -22.96 -38.14
C ALA A 375 -0.42 -24.15 -38.97
N ALA A 376 -0.96 -25.34 -38.74
CA ALA A 376 -0.59 -26.52 -39.52
C ALA A 376 -0.78 -26.15 -40.99
N ALA A 377 0.32 -26.12 -41.75
CA ALA A 377 0.28 -25.85 -43.18
C ALA A 377 -0.82 -26.74 -43.75
N ALA A 378 -1.87 -26.14 -44.31
CA ALA A 378 -2.92 -26.87 -44.98
C ALA A 378 -2.22 -27.75 -46.01
N ILE A 379 -2.18 -29.06 -45.74
CA ILE A 379 -1.62 -30.05 -46.64
C ILE A 379 -2.47 -29.92 -47.90
N ALA A 380 -1.94 -29.22 -48.90
CA ALA A 380 -2.49 -29.21 -50.23
C ALA A 380 -2.50 -30.67 -50.67
N ARG A 381 -3.68 -31.28 -50.63
CA ARG A 381 -3.88 -32.62 -51.21
C ARG A 381 -3.61 -32.48 -52.72
N PRO A 382 -2.81 -33.40 -53.29
CA PRO A 382 -2.35 -33.33 -54.67
C PRO A 382 -3.48 -33.37 -55.69
#